data_AF-A0A1N6GDY5-F1
#
_entry.id   AF-A0A1N6GDY5-F1
#
_cell.length_a   1.000
_cell.length_b   1.000
_cell.length_c   1.000
_cell.angle_alpha   90.00
_cell.angle_beta   90.00
_cell.angle_gamma   90.00
#
_symmetry.space_group_name_H-M   'P 1'
#
loop_
_entity.id
_entity.type
_entity.pdbx_description
1 polymer ?
#
loop_
_entity_poly.entity_id
_entity_poly.type
_entity_poly.pdbx_seq_one_letter_code
_entity_poly.pdbx_strand_id
1 'polypeptide(L)'
;MLKLIRWMMPLLMTGLVTMKVSAQDPEKKAEVKTADTTIKKIMEDLQRVADSDKQNSQAIESLSRGREFDNITKYNLVKNNLIQASETYYLLNKKIIDLKSRTTTSNLDVFITSLNNPESKELGFSLSDRVVELVEKIILKGKSDKNERNTKLVESTKSIINSPIFKSFTSLTPPLAIASSVMGFLHSVSQSNKAINHKLLQEFEKELNKYVIYYTALNDANQKFEFGLNFNKDQLSLLQDNMYDHLAFTASALKMPLPARGNKTIAESLNEYFIDFRKEKVVDYFNKLEEKYTKGKKIDYEALLNDNMSLKEANNQLEDLILQTKRFENLYNEYFSLLDSYYTKVNHSLRLAQDNALADKGIVETKQNEFRQLKNEAVQEIQSSINMRELTINVEKVKYRYRIF
;
A
#
# COMPACT_ATOMS: atom_id res chain seq x y z
N MET A 1 -7.94 9.06 -73.01
CA MET A 1 -8.90 8.72 -74.07
C MET A 1 -10.03 7.92 -73.45
N LEU A 2 -11.27 8.38 -73.69
CA LEU A 2 -12.52 7.82 -73.16
C LEU A 2 -12.75 6.36 -73.59
N LYS A 3 -13.42 5.58 -72.71
CA LYS A 3 -14.71 4.95 -73.01
C LYS A 3 -15.40 4.42 -71.74
N LEU A 4 -16.59 4.96 -71.48
CA LEU A 4 -17.66 4.41 -70.65
C LEU A 4 -18.08 3.02 -71.17
N ILE A 5 -18.59 2.16 -70.28
CA ILE A 5 -19.89 1.46 -70.45
C ILE A 5 -20.47 1.15 -69.05
N ARG A 6 -21.79 1.28 -68.98
CA ARG A 6 -22.70 1.38 -67.84
C ARG A 6 -23.49 0.07 -67.70
N TRP A 7 -23.99 -0.19 -66.48
CA TRP A 7 -25.15 -1.04 -66.11
C TRP A 7 -24.87 -2.56 -66.08
N MET A 8 -25.36 -3.38 -65.14
CA MET A 8 -26.64 -3.37 -64.43
C MET A 8 -26.55 -4.31 -63.20
N MET A 9 -27.14 -3.94 -62.06
CA MET A 9 -27.50 -4.90 -60.99
C MET A 9 -28.78 -5.65 -61.36
N PRO A 10 -28.98 -6.85 -60.81
CA PRO A 10 -30.26 -7.21 -60.24
C PRO A 10 -30.15 -7.72 -58.79
N LEU A 11 -31.05 -7.20 -57.97
CA LEU A 11 -31.47 -7.68 -56.67
C LEU A 11 -32.41 -8.88 -56.87
N LEU A 12 -32.26 -9.98 -56.11
CA LEU A 12 -33.30 -10.65 -55.31
C LEU A 12 -33.04 -12.16 -55.02
N MET A 13 -33.25 -12.48 -53.74
CA MET A 13 -33.91 -13.67 -53.18
C MET A 13 -33.13 -14.98 -52.89
N THR A 14 -32.96 -15.17 -51.57
CA THR A 14 -33.28 -16.36 -50.77
C THR A 14 -32.69 -17.72 -51.15
N GLY A 15 -31.86 -18.24 -50.24
CA GLY A 15 -31.51 -19.65 -50.15
C GLY A 15 -30.87 -19.95 -48.80
N LEU A 16 -31.71 -20.23 -47.79
CA LEU A 16 -31.30 -20.85 -46.53
C LEU A 16 -30.73 -22.24 -46.82
N VAL A 17 -29.44 -22.43 -46.61
CA VAL A 17 -28.84 -23.77 -46.47
C VAL A 17 -28.16 -23.82 -45.11
N THR A 18 -28.83 -24.50 -44.18
CA THR A 18 -28.29 -24.94 -42.91
C THR A 18 -27.21 -26.00 -43.15
N MET A 19 -25.95 -25.67 -42.92
CA MET A 19 -24.91 -26.66 -42.67
C MET A 19 -24.58 -26.69 -41.18
N LYS A 20 -24.93 -27.81 -40.54
CA LYS A 20 -24.40 -28.20 -39.22
C LYS A 20 -22.91 -28.51 -39.39
N VAL A 21 -22.05 -27.72 -38.79
CA VAL A 21 -20.67 -28.11 -38.48
C VAL A 21 -20.56 -28.12 -36.96
N SER A 22 -20.33 -29.32 -36.42
CA SER A 22 -20.08 -29.56 -35.00
C SER A 22 -18.58 -29.50 -34.75
N ALA A 23 -18.20 -28.59 -33.85
CA ALA A 23 -17.15 -28.68 -32.84
C ALA A 23 -15.71 -29.08 -33.25
N GLN A 24 -14.83 -28.07 -33.22
CA GLN A 24 -13.54 -28.17 -32.50
C GLN A 24 -13.35 -26.85 -31.74
N ASP A 25 -13.27 -26.97 -30.41
CA ASP A 25 -13.07 -25.88 -29.44
C ASP A 25 -11.76 -25.10 -29.72
N PRO A 26 -11.78 -23.76 -29.78
CA PRO A 26 -10.59 -22.96 -29.58
C PRO A 26 -10.41 -22.66 -28.08
N GLU A 27 -9.21 -22.96 -27.60
CA GLU A 27 -8.68 -22.67 -26.27
C GLU A 27 -9.18 -21.35 -25.67
N LYS A 28 -9.83 -21.45 -24.51
CA LYS A 28 -10.05 -20.31 -23.61
C LYS A 28 -8.71 -19.76 -23.14
N LYS A 29 -8.32 -18.61 -23.69
CA LYS A 29 -7.35 -17.72 -23.05
C LYS A 29 -7.90 -17.35 -21.67
N ALA A 30 -7.10 -17.60 -20.63
CA ALA A 30 -7.42 -17.19 -19.28
C ALA A 30 -7.49 -15.66 -19.21
N GLU A 31 -8.71 -15.13 -19.15
CA GLU A 31 -8.96 -13.73 -18.80
C GLU A 31 -8.47 -13.45 -17.38
N VAL A 32 -7.59 -12.46 -17.29
CA VAL A 32 -7.04 -11.93 -16.04
C VAL A 32 -8.17 -11.23 -15.27
N LYS A 33 -8.75 -11.93 -14.30
CA LYS A 33 -9.85 -11.48 -13.42
C LYS A 33 -9.50 -10.39 -12.39
N THR A 34 -8.35 -9.74 -12.49
CA THR A 34 -7.92 -8.70 -11.53
C THR A 34 -8.23 -7.28 -11.98
N ALA A 35 -8.55 -7.03 -13.26
CA ALA A 35 -8.95 -5.71 -13.75
C ALA A 35 -10.41 -5.36 -13.38
N ASP A 36 -11.26 -6.39 -13.22
CA ASP A 36 -12.71 -6.24 -13.11
C ASP A 36 -13.15 -5.71 -11.73
N THR A 37 -12.41 -6.03 -10.67
CA THR A 37 -12.70 -5.51 -9.32
C THR A 37 -12.29 -4.05 -9.15
N THR A 38 -11.20 -3.61 -9.79
CA THR A 38 -10.77 -2.20 -9.78
C THR A 38 -11.71 -1.34 -10.61
N ILE A 39 -12.10 -1.80 -11.81
CA ILE A 39 -13.07 -1.08 -12.65
C ILE A 39 -14.43 -1.03 -11.95
N LYS A 40 -14.87 -2.12 -11.33
CA LYS A 40 -16.11 -2.13 -10.57
C LYS A 40 -16.08 -1.18 -9.37
N LYS A 41 -14.96 -1.14 -8.62
CA LYS A 41 -14.78 -0.18 -7.51
C LYS A 41 -14.76 1.27 -8.02
N ILE A 42 -14.07 1.54 -9.13
CA ILE A 42 -14.08 2.86 -9.78
C ILE A 42 -15.50 3.25 -10.25
N MET A 43 -16.27 2.30 -10.78
CA MET A 43 -17.66 2.54 -11.19
C MET A 43 -18.58 2.76 -9.98
N GLU A 44 -18.41 2.01 -8.90
CA GLU A 44 -19.14 2.21 -7.64
C GLU A 44 -18.79 3.57 -7.01
N ASP A 45 -17.51 3.96 -7.00
CA ASP A 45 -17.05 5.25 -6.53
C ASP A 45 -17.56 6.39 -7.43
N LEU A 46 -17.54 6.23 -8.75
CA LEU A 46 -18.14 7.17 -9.71
C LEU A 46 -19.65 7.32 -9.52
N GLN A 47 -20.35 6.21 -9.28
CA GLN A 47 -21.79 6.22 -9.03
C GLN A 47 -22.09 6.92 -7.71
N ARG A 48 -21.30 6.67 -6.66
CA ARG A 48 -21.45 7.30 -5.35
C ARG A 48 -21.13 8.79 -5.39
N VAL A 49 -20.10 9.19 -6.15
CA VAL A 49 -19.79 10.59 -6.44
C VAL A 49 -20.91 11.23 -7.26
N ALA A 50 -21.45 10.55 -8.27
CA ALA A 50 -22.55 11.05 -9.09
C ALA A 50 -23.86 11.19 -8.29
N ASP A 51 -24.14 10.27 -7.38
CA ASP A 51 -25.32 10.31 -6.50
C ASP A 51 -25.17 11.37 -5.41
N SER A 52 -23.97 11.52 -4.84
CA SER A 52 -23.62 12.63 -3.95
C SER A 52 -23.69 13.96 -4.69
N ASP A 53 -23.22 14.02 -5.94
CA ASP A 53 -23.32 15.18 -6.82
C ASP A 53 -24.75 15.50 -7.15
N LYS A 54 -25.62 14.51 -7.35
CA LYS A 54 -27.04 14.69 -7.62
C LYS A 54 -27.80 15.15 -6.38
N GLN A 55 -27.56 14.55 -5.22
CA GLN A 55 -28.14 15.02 -3.95
C GLN A 55 -27.63 16.41 -3.58
N ASN A 56 -26.34 16.67 -3.78
CA ASN A 56 -25.77 18.00 -3.59
C ASN A 56 -26.31 18.98 -4.61
N SER A 57 -26.46 18.61 -5.89
CA SER A 57 -27.05 19.47 -6.93
C SER A 57 -28.52 19.75 -6.68
N GLN A 58 -29.28 18.78 -6.16
CA GLN A 58 -30.67 18.98 -5.74
C GLN A 58 -30.76 19.85 -4.49
N ALA A 59 -29.86 19.68 -3.52
CA ALA A 59 -29.74 20.58 -2.38
C ALA A 59 -29.35 22.00 -2.85
N ILE A 60 -28.39 22.12 -3.77
CA ILE A 60 -27.92 23.36 -4.40
C ILE A 60 -29.05 24.02 -5.20
N GLU A 61 -29.83 23.27 -5.98
CA GLU A 61 -30.98 23.79 -6.73
C GLU A 61 -32.12 24.21 -5.82
N SER A 62 -32.37 23.47 -4.73
CA SER A 62 -33.37 23.85 -3.72
C SER A 62 -32.96 25.10 -2.94
N LEU A 63 -31.65 25.32 -2.76
CA LEU A 63 -31.09 26.49 -2.09
C LEU A 63 -30.92 27.70 -3.03
N SER A 64 -30.64 27.47 -4.32
CA SER A 64 -30.44 28.50 -5.35
C SER A 64 -31.74 29.01 -5.95
N ARG A 65 -32.82 28.20 -5.99
CA ARG A 65 -34.14 28.65 -6.49
C ARG A 65 -34.95 29.43 -5.46
N GLY A 66 -34.44 29.61 -4.23
CA GLY A 66 -35.22 30.05 -3.08
C GLY A 66 -35.05 31.50 -2.62
N ARG A 67 -33.85 32.11 -2.69
CA ARG A 67 -33.59 33.46 -2.12
C ARG A 67 -32.14 33.87 -2.38
N GLU A 68 -31.88 35.17 -2.56
CA GLU A 68 -30.59 35.74 -2.15
C GLU A 68 -30.31 35.23 -0.72
N PHE A 69 -29.24 34.46 -0.52
CA PHE A 69 -28.95 33.90 0.80
C PHE A 69 -28.94 35.02 1.84
N ASP A 70 -29.84 34.96 2.83
CA ASP A 70 -29.80 35.93 3.92
C ASP A 70 -28.48 35.77 4.70
N ASN A 71 -28.01 36.87 5.30
CA ASN A 71 -26.72 36.89 6.00
C ASN A 71 -26.66 35.87 7.15
N ILE A 72 -27.82 35.50 7.72
CA ILE A 72 -27.95 34.47 8.77
C ILE A 72 -27.54 33.11 8.23
N THR A 73 -28.06 32.74 7.06
CA THR A 73 -27.81 31.45 6.41
C THR A 73 -26.37 31.35 5.94
N LYS A 74 -25.82 32.42 5.34
CA LYS A 74 -24.39 32.47 4.96
C LYS A 74 -23.50 32.27 6.18
N TYR A 75 -23.76 33.00 7.25
CA TYR A 75 -23.00 32.90 8.48
C TYR A 75 -23.09 31.51 9.11
N ASN A 76 -24.30 30.96 9.26
CA ASN A 76 -24.50 29.62 9.82
C ASN A 76 -23.79 28.54 9.01
N LEU A 77 -23.72 28.69 7.68
CA LEU A 77 -22.95 27.80 6.82
C LEU A 77 -21.44 27.88 7.12
N VAL A 78 -20.87 29.09 7.16
CA VAL A 78 -19.45 29.32 7.53
C VAL A 78 -19.14 28.73 8.90
N LYS A 79 -19.96 29.08 9.90
CA LYS A 79 -19.81 28.60 11.28
C LYS A 79 -19.78 27.08 11.33
N ASN A 80 -20.79 26.43 10.75
CA ASN A 80 -20.88 24.97 10.76
C ASN A 80 -19.70 24.34 10.01
N ASN A 81 -19.36 24.82 8.82
CA ASN A 81 -18.28 24.26 8.03
C ASN A 81 -16.92 24.35 8.75
N LEU A 82 -16.59 25.51 9.33
CA LEU A 82 -15.33 25.70 10.04
C LEU A 82 -15.26 24.87 11.35
N ILE A 83 -16.38 24.70 12.05
CA ILE A 83 -16.48 23.80 13.22
C ILE A 83 -16.25 22.33 12.81
N GLN A 84 -16.82 21.88 11.68
CA GLN A 84 -16.60 20.51 11.21
C GLN A 84 -15.19 20.33 10.63
N ALA A 85 -14.63 21.37 10.00
CA ALA A 85 -13.28 21.36 9.47
C ALA A 85 -12.24 21.13 10.57
N SER A 86 -12.37 21.74 11.75
CA SER A 86 -11.44 21.51 12.86
C SER A 86 -11.37 20.03 13.28
N GLU A 87 -12.52 19.36 13.30
CA GLU A 87 -12.58 17.93 13.56
C GLU A 87 -11.94 17.12 12.42
N THR A 88 -12.18 17.51 11.17
CA THR A 88 -11.60 16.84 9.99
C THR A 88 -10.08 16.95 9.97
N TYR A 89 -9.49 18.11 10.29
CA TYR A 89 -8.03 18.25 10.38
C TYR A 89 -7.43 17.33 11.44
N TYR A 90 -8.06 17.29 12.63
CA TYR A 90 -7.62 16.40 13.71
C TYR A 90 -7.66 14.94 13.30
N LEU A 91 -8.82 14.48 12.78
CA LEU A 91 -9.01 13.11 12.34
C LEU A 91 -8.06 12.74 11.20
N LEU A 92 -7.86 13.63 10.23
CA LEU A 92 -6.93 13.41 9.12
C LEU A 92 -5.50 13.25 9.65
N ASN A 93 -5.03 14.15 10.52
CA ASN A 93 -3.70 14.04 11.10
C ASN A 93 -3.50 12.73 11.87
N LYS A 94 -4.47 12.38 12.72
CA LYS A 94 -4.43 11.14 13.51
C LYS A 94 -4.33 9.92 12.60
N LYS A 95 -5.17 9.84 11.57
CA LYS A 95 -5.19 8.71 10.64
C LYS A 95 -3.92 8.62 9.78
N ILE A 96 -3.32 9.77 9.42
CA ILE A 96 -2.00 9.79 8.77
C ILE A 96 -0.92 9.24 9.71
N ILE A 97 -0.89 9.69 10.97
CA ILE A 97 0.05 9.17 11.98
C ILE A 97 -0.13 7.66 12.16
N ASP A 98 -1.38 7.22 12.32
CA ASP A 98 -1.70 5.81 12.48
C ASP A 98 -1.18 4.99 11.30
N LEU A 99 -1.45 5.41 10.05
CA LEU A 99 -0.95 4.71 8.85
C LEU A 99 0.59 4.75 8.75
N LYS A 100 1.25 5.89 9.03
CA LYS A 100 2.71 6.00 9.03
C LYS A 100 3.38 5.10 10.06
N SER A 101 2.74 4.92 11.22
CA SER A 101 3.24 4.10 12.32
C SER A 101 3.16 2.60 12.04
N ARG A 102 2.39 2.18 11.03
CA ARG A 102 2.31 0.77 10.61
C ARG A 102 3.56 0.38 9.84
N THR A 103 4.53 -0.14 10.57
CA THR A 103 5.33 -1.27 10.07
C THR A 103 4.44 -2.52 10.16
N THR A 104 4.74 -3.55 9.39
CA THR A 104 4.05 -4.86 9.44
C THR A 104 3.90 -5.35 10.90
N THR A 105 2.87 -6.16 11.20
CA THR A 105 2.61 -6.57 12.59
C THR A 105 3.77 -7.42 13.12
N SER A 106 4.10 -7.30 14.41
CA SER A 106 5.22 -8.02 15.05
C SER A 106 5.25 -9.51 14.70
N ASN A 107 4.10 -10.17 14.71
CA ASN A 107 4.01 -11.61 14.41
C ASN A 107 4.26 -11.91 12.91
N LEU A 108 3.74 -11.07 12.01
CA LEU A 108 3.96 -11.21 10.58
C LEU A 108 5.44 -10.96 10.22
N ASP A 109 6.07 -9.98 10.87
CA ASP A 109 7.50 -9.68 10.70
C ASP A 109 8.38 -10.82 11.18
N VAL A 110 8.07 -11.39 12.35
CA VAL A 110 8.79 -12.56 12.86
C VAL A 110 8.66 -13.74 11.90
N PHE A 111 7.47 -13.98 11.36
CA PHE A 111 7.22 -15.03 10.37
C PHE A 111 8.01 -14.81 9.06
N ILE A 112 8.00 -13.59 8.52
CA ILE A 112 8.76 -13.27 7.31
C ILE A 112 10.27 -13.36 7.56
N THR A 113 10.73 -12.87 8.70
CA THR A 113 12.15 -12.91 9.09
C THR A 113 12.62 -14.35 9.23
N SER A 114 11.78 -15.23 9.80
CA SER A 114 12.12 -16.65 9.92
C SER A 114 12.18 -17.35 8.56
N LEU A 115 11.31 -17.02 7.60
CA LEU A 115 11.38 -17.57 6.24
C LEU A 115 12.60 -17.09 5.44
N ASN A 116 13.09 -15.88 5.74
CA ASN A 116 14.26 -15.28 5.10
C ASN A 116 15.59 -15.71 5.73
N ASN A 117 15.57 -16.18 6.97
CA ASN A 117 16.77 -16.60 7.66
C ASN A 117 17.32 -17.92 7.07
N PRO A 118 18.55 -17.95 6.53
CA PRO A 118 19.14 -19.16 5.95
C PRO A 118 19.36 -20.30 6.96
N GLU A 119 19.46 -19.97 8.25
CA GLU A 119 19.61 -20.94 9.33
C GLU A 119 18.27 -21.42 9.92
N SER A 120 17.17 -20.78 9.53
CA SER A 120 15.84 -21.18 9.97
C SER A 120 15.50 -22.56 9.44
N LYS A 121 14.79 -23.35 10.26
CA LYS A 121 14.29 -24.68 9.92
C LYS A 121 12.77 -24.71 9.73
N GLU A 122 12.14 -23.54 9.60
CA GLU A 122 10.68 -23.40 9.43
C GLU A 122 10.13 -24.13 8.19
N LEU A 123 10.97 -24.34 7.18
CA LEU A 123 10.64 -25.12 5.98
C LEU A 123 11.12 -26.58 6.04
N GLY A 124 11.57 -27.05 7.21
CA GLY A 124 12.12 -28.39 7.38
C GLY A 124 13.58 -28.55 6.92
N PHE A 125 14.25 -27.46 6.55
CA PHE A 125 15.67 -27.43 6.20
C PHE A 125 16.28 -26.08 6.60
N SER A 126 17.58 -26.06 6.88
CA SER A 126 18.40 -24.85 6.81
C SER A 126 19.26 -24.89 5.54
N LEU A 127 19.57 -23.73 4.96
CA LEU A 127 20.45 -23.65 3.79
C LEU A 127 21.81 -24.28 4.09
N SER A 128 22.33 -24.04 5.27
CA SER A 128 23.63 -24.55 5.73
C SER A 128 23.68 -26.07 5.78
N ASP A 129 22.66 -26.71 6.36
CA ASP A 129 22.56 -28.17 6.39
C ASP A 129 22.46 -28.73 4.96
N ARG A 130 21.64 -28.11 4.11
CA ARG A 130 21.45 -28.56 2.71
C ARG A 130 22.70 -28.41 1.86
N VAL A 131 23.46 -27.32 2.00
CA VAL A 131 24.72 -27.15 1.26
C VAL A 131 25.71 -28.26 1.62
N VAL A 132 25.83 -28.60 2.91
CA VAL A 132 26.68 -29.71 3.37
C VAL A 132 26.19 -31.04 2.81
N GLU A 133 24.89 -31.32 2.89
CA GLU A 133 24.30 -32.55 2.33
C GLU A 133 24.53 -32.66 0.81
N LEU A 134 24.41 -31.56 0.06
CA LEU A 134 24.67 -31.53 -1.38
C LEU A 134 26.14 -31.84 -1.68
N VAL A 135 27.08 -31.32 -0.89
CA VAL A 135 28.51 -31.67 -1.01
C VAL A 135 28.72 -33.16 -0.75
N GLU A 136 28.15 -33.70 0.33
CA GLU A 136 28.31 -35.12 0.67
C GLU A 136 27.69 -36.04 -0.39
N LYS A 137 26.49 -35.68 -0.88
CA LYS A 137 25.73 -36.49 -1.83
C LYS A 137 26.26 -36.42 -3.26
N ILE A 138 26.57 -35.22 -3.76
CA ILE A 138 26.93 -35.01 -5.17
C ILE A 138 28.45 -35.08 -5.35
N ILE A 139 29.21 -34.30 -4.57
CA ILE A 139 30.67 -34.21 -4.71
C ILE A 139 31.34 -35.47 -4.15
N LEU A 140 30.93 -35.92 -2.97
CA LEU A 140 31.54 -37.07 -2.30
C LEU A 140 30.83 -38.40 -2.58
N LYS A 141 29.66 -38.38 -3.24
CA LYS A 141 28.85 -39.58 -3.56
C LYS A 141 28.56 -40.45 -2.33
N GLY A 142 28.30 -39.83 -1.18
CA GLY A 142 28.04 -40.49 0.10
C GLY A 142 29.27 -41.12 0.76
N LYS A 143 30.49 -40.67 0.41
CA LYS A 143 31.76 -41.20 0.96
C LYS A 143 32.47 -40.18 1.88
N SER A 144 31.72 -39.37 2.61
CA SER A 144 32.24 -38.33 3.52
C SER A 144 33.31 -38.83 4.48
N ASP A 145 33.12 -40.02 5.07
CA ASP A 145 33.98 -40.54 6.14
C ASP A 145 35.05 -41.54 5.65
N LYS A 146 35.20 -41.72 4.34
CA LYS A 146 36.11 -42.76 3.81
C LYS A 146 37.57 -42.35 3.78
N ASN A 147 37.89 -41.06 3.84
CA ASN A 147 39.26 -40.56 3.93
C ASN A 147 39.33 -39.14 4.51
N GLU A 148 40.49 -38.78 5.07
CA GLU A 148 40.77 -37.48 5.70
C GLU A 148 40.53 -36.29 4.74
N ARG A 149 40.74 -36.50 3.43
CA ARG A 149 40.53 -35.48 2.39
C ARG A 149 39.05 -35.12 2.23
N ASN A 150 38.16 -36.11 2.28
CA ASN A 150 36.72 -35.91 2.18
C ASN A 150 36.17 -35.22 3.43
N THR A 151 36.67 -35.60 4.61
CA THR A 151 36.36 -34.93 5.88
C THR A 151 36.76 -33.45 5.84
N LYS A 152 37.99 -33.15 5.41
CA LYS A 152 38.49 -31.77 5.26
C LYS A 152 37.67 -30.92 4.29
N LEU A 153 37.11 -31.53 3.24
CA LEU A 153 36.26 -30.83 2.27
C LEU A 153 34.91 -30.43 2.90
N VAL A 154 34.30 -31.32 3.68
CA VAL A 154 33.08 -31.02 4.45
C VAL A 154 33.34 -29.95 5.50
N GLU A 155 34.43 -30.07 6.26
CA GLU A 155 34.83 -29.08 7.27
C GLU A 155 35.08 -27.70 6.67
N SER A 156 35.77 -27.63 5.53
CA SER A 156 36.01 -26.36 4.81
C SER A 156 34.70 -25.73 4.32
N THR A 157 33.77 -26.54 3.83
CA THR A 157 32.42 -26.08 3.44
C THR A 157 31.68 -25.50 4.64
N LYS A 158 31.67 -26.21 5.77
CA LYS A 158 31.09 -25.73 7.04
C LYS A 158 31.74 -24.43 7.52
N SER A 159 33.06 -24.30 7.36
CA SER A 159 33.81 -23.09 7.74
C SER A 159 33.44 -21.89 6.88
N ILE A 160 33.28 -22.08 5.56
CA ILE A 160 32.79 -21.03 4.65
C ILE A 160 31.40 -20.57 5.10
N ILE A 161 30.46 -21.49 5.24
CA ILE A 161 29.08 -21.20 5.63
C ILE A 161 29.00 -20.44 6.97
N ASN A 162 29.77 -20.89 7.97
CA ASN A 162 29.77 -20.30 9.30
C ASN A 162 30.62 -19.02 9.42
N SER A 163 31.20 -18.55 8.32
CA SER A 163 32.05 -17.37 8.32
C SER A 163 31.31 -16.17 8.91
N PRO A 164 31.92 -15.44 9.88
CA PRO A 164 31.34 -14.22 10.43
C PRO A 164 31.00 -13.18 9.36
N ILE A 165 31.68 -13.21 8.20
CA ILE A 165 31.39 -12.36 7.04
C ILE A 165 29.94 -12.52 6.59
N PHE A 166 29.36 -13.73 6.68
CA PHE A 166 27.96 -13.96 6.30
C PHE A 166 26.97 -13.65 7.42
N LYS A 167 27.44 -13.59 8.67
CA LYS A 167 26.64 -13.25 9.86
C LYS A 167 26.51 -11.74 10.09
N SER A 168 27.43 -10.93 9.57
CA SER A 168 27.43 -9.47 9.69
C SER A 168 26.55 -8.76 8.65
N PHE A 169 26.03 -9.48 7.66
CA PHE A 169 25.02 -8.93 6.77
C PHE A 169 23.67 -8.92 7.50
N THR A 170 23.23 -7.73 7.91
CA THR A 170 21.85 -7.44 8.30
C THR A 170 20.88 -7.43 7.10
N SER A 171 21.41 -7.60 5.88
CA SER A 171 20.66 -7.65 4.64
C SER A 171 20.47 -9.08 4.13
N LEU A 172 19.50 -9.23 3.24
CA LEU A 172 18.98 -10.45 2.62
C LEU A 172 19.91 -11.12 1.57
N THR A 173 21.19 -10.72 1.49
CA THR A 173 22.25 -11.21 0.56
C THR A 173 23.02 -12.51 0.95
N PRO A 174 22.95 -13.08 2.18
CA PRO A 174 23.75 -14.24 2.60
C PRO A 174 23.62 -15.50 1.74
N PRO A 175 22.42 -15.92 1.27
CA PRO A 175 22.29 -17.15 0.48
C PRO A 175 23.10 -17.17 -0.81
N LEU A 176 23.10 -16.05 -1.54
CA LEU A 176 23.86 -15.88 -2.79
C LEU A 176 25.37 -15.87 -2.54
N ALA A 177 25.79 -15.20 -1.48
CA ALA A 177 27.20 -15.10 -1.12
C ALA A 177 27.76 -16.47 -0.66
N ILE A 178 27.00 -17.20 0.17
CA ILE A 178 27.32 -18.58 0.58
C ILE A 178 27.43 -19.47 -0.66
N ALA A 179 26.43 -19.43 -1.55
CA ALA A 179 26.43 -20.26 -2.75
C ALA A 179 27.65 -19.98 -3.64
N SER A 180 27.97 -18.69 -3.85
CA SER A 180 29.12 -18.26 -4.66
C SER A 180 30.46 -18.68 -4.03
N SER A 181 30.61 -18.54 -2.72
CA SER A 181 31.84 -18.93 -2.01
C SER A 181 32.05 -20.44 -1.99
N VAL A 182 30.99 -21.23 -1.79
CA VAL A 182 31.08 -22.70 -1.85
C VAL A 182 31.38 -23.17 -3.27
N MET A 183 30.74 -22.58 -4.29
CA MET A 183 31.06 -22.87 -5.69
C MET A 183 32.52 -22.54 -6.03
N GLY A 184 33.00 -21.35 -5.65
CA GLY A 184 34.39 -20.94 -5.87
C GLY A 184 35.39 -21.89 -5.20
N PHE A 185 35.08 -22.33 -3.97
CA PHE A 185 35.86 -23.34 -3.27
C PHE A 185 35.88 -24.68 -4.01
N LEU A 186 34.73 -25.21 -4.41
CA LEU A 186 34.65 -26.50 -5.12
C LEU A 186 35.34 -26.45 -6.49
N HIS A 187 35.24 -25.33 -7.23
CA HIS A 187 35.99 -25.11 -8.46
C HIS A 187 37.50 -25.14 -8.22
N SER A 188 37.99 -24.47 -7.18
CA SER A 188 39.41 -24.50 -6.81
C SER A 188 39.88 -25.92 -6.46
N VAL A 189 39.11 -26.66 -5.66
CA VAL A 189 39.43 -28.05 -5.31
C VAL A 189 39.43 -28.97 -6.54
N SER A 190 38.53 -28.76 -7.50
CA SER A 190 38.46 -29.57 -8.72
C SER A 190 39.71 -29.51 -9.60
N GLN A 191 40.46 -28.40 -9.56
CA GLN A 191 41.72 -28.26 -10.29
C GLN A 191 42.81 -29.20 -9.77
N SER A 192 42.78 -29.50 -8.47
CA SER A 192 43.74 -30.40 -7.80
C SER A 192 43.16 -31.80 -7.50
N ASN A 193 41.87 -32.02 -7.74
CA ASN A 193 41.18 -33.27 -7.48
C ASN A 193 40.42 -33.77 -8.71
N LYS A 194 41.04 -34.66 -9.49
CA LYS A 194 40.41 -35.27 -10.67
C LYS A 194 39.12 -36.06 -10.36
N ALA A 195 38.88 -36.44 -9.10
CA ALA A 195 37.64 -37.10 -8.69
C ALA A 195 36.43 -36.15 -8.70
N ILE A 196 36.67 -34.84 -8.55
CA ILE A 196 35.65 -33.78 -8.64
C ILE A 196 35.73 -33.23 -10.06
N ASN A 197 34.86 -33.72 -10.94
CA ASN A 197 34.86 -33.31 -12.35
C ASN A 197 33.77 -32.28 -12.64
N HIS A 198 33.82 -31.70 -13.84
CA HIS A 198 32.91 -30.66 -14.28
C HIS A 198 31.43 -31.06 -14.18
N LYS A 199 31.09 -32.33 -14.47
CA LYS A 199 29.71 -32.84 -14.39
C LYS A 199 29.17 -32.78 -12.95
N LEU A 200 29.98 -33.14 -11.95
CA LEU A 200 29.58 -33.07 -10.55
C LEU A 200 29.39 -31.62 -10.08
N LEU A 201 30.25 -30.71 -10.55
CA LEU A 201 30.10 -29.28 -10.24
C LEU A 201 28.82 -28.70 -10.85
N GLN A 202 28.50 -29.04 -12.10
CA GLN A 202 27.25 -28.62 -12.73
C GLN A 202 26.01 -29.19 -12.02
N GLU A 203 26.07 -30.45 -11.58
CA GLU A 203 24.97 -31.08 -10.83
C GLU A 203 24.79 -30.42 -9.46
N PHE A 204 25.88 -30.14 -8.76
CA PHE A 204 25.86 -29.41 -7.49
C PHE A 204 25.32 -27.98 -7.67
N GLU A 205 25.80 -27.24 -8.67
CA GLU A 205 25.32 -25.90 -9.00
C GLU A 205 23.82 -25.89 -9.29
N LYS A 206 23.34 -26.86 -10.08
CA LYS A 206 21.92 -26.99 -10.41
C LYS A 206 21.04 -27.19 -9.17
N GLU A 207 21.46 -28.06 -8.25
CA GLU A 207 20.71 -28.34 -7.02
C GLU A 207 20.78 -27.16 -6.04
N LEU A 208 21.95 -26.53 -5.90
CA LEU A 208 22.14 -25.34 -5.06
C LEU A 208 21.32 -24.14 -5.58
N ASN A 209 21.24 -23.97 -6.89
CA ASN A 209 20.51 -22.86 -7.53
C ASN A 209 19.01 -22.86 -7.18
N LYS A 210 18.42 -24.02 -6.87
CA LYS A 210 17.02 -24.10 -6.42
C LYS A 210 16.78 -23.31 -5.12
N TYR A 211 17.70 -23.43 -4.16
CA TYR A 211 17.65 -22.67 -2.90
C TYR A 211 17.89 -21.18 -3.15
N VAL A 212 18.83 -20.86 -4.03
CA VAL A 212 19.12 -19.47 -4.41
C VAL A 212 17.89 -18.78 -5.02
N ILE A 213 17.16 -19.47 -5.92
CA ILE A 213 15.93 -18.95 -6.53
C ILE A 213 14.88 -18.62 -5.47
N TYR A 214 14.66 -19.53 -4.51
CA TYR A 214 13.72 -19.31 -3.40
C TYR A 214 14.06 -18.03 -2.60
N TYR A 215 15.30 -17.94 -2.10
CA TYR A 215 15.71 -16.80 -1.29
C TYR A 215 15.76 -15.49 -2.09
N THR A 216 16.09 -15.56 -3.38
CA THR A 216 16.10 -14.39 -4.26
C THR A 216 14.69 -13.85 -4.50
N ALA A 217 13.70 -14.73 -4.73
CA ALA A 217 12.31 -14.34 -4.89
C ALA A 217 11.74 -13.70 -3.62
N LEU A 218 12.07 -14.27 -2.45
CA LEU A 218 11.61 -13.74 -1.17
C LEU A 218 12.26 -12.39 -0.84
N ASN A 219 13.56 -12.25 -1.13
CA ASN A 219 14.26 -10.98 -1.00
C ASN A 219 13.70 -9.89 -1.92
N ASP A 220 13.44 -10.20 -3.21
CA ASP A 220 12.84 -9.24 -4.15
C ASP A 220 11.47 -8.74 -3.65
N ALA A 221 10.67 -9.65 -3.06
CA ALA A 221 9.39 -9.28 -2.44
C ALA A 221 9.59 -8.26 -1.31
N ASN A 222 10.52 -8.53 -0.38
CA ASN A 222 10.82 -7.66 0.75
C ASN A 222 11.35 -6.29 0.32
N GLN A 223 12.32 -6.25 -0.60
CA GLN A 223 12.92 -4.99 -1.05
C GLN A 223 11.89 -4.08 -1.73
N LYS A 224 11.04 -4.65 -2.59
CA LYS A 224 9.97 -3.90 -3.26
C LYS A 224 8.92 -3.42 -2.27
N PHE A 225 8.62 -4.22 -1.24
CA PHE A 225 7.69 -3.83 -0.20
C PHE A 225 8.24 -2.67 0.65
N GLU A 226 9.48 -2.79 1.14
CA GLU A 226 10.15 -1.74 1.91
C GLU A 226 10.27 -0.43 1.13
N PHE A 227 10.66 -0.50 -0.14
CA PHE A 227 10.70 0.67 -1.02
C PHE A 227 9.31 1.32 -1.15
N GLY A 228 8.28 0.52 -1.43
CA GLY A 228 6.91 1.01 -1.54
C GLY A 228 6.38 1.60 -0.23
N LEU A 229 6.74 1.01 0.91
CA LEU A 229 6.34 1.47 2.23
C LEU A 229 6.97 2.83 2.55
N ASN A 230 8.27 2.99 2.28
CA ASN A 230 8.96 4.26 2.46
C ASN A 230 8.40 5.34 1.54
N PHE A 231 8.13 5.02 0.27
CA PHE A 231 7.47 5.94 -0.65
C PHE A 231 6.09 6.38 -0.12
N ASN A 232 5.27 5.44 0.36
CA ASN A 232 3.97 5.76 0.95
C ASN A 232 4.10 6.67 2.19
N LYS A 233 5.07 6.40 3.09
CA LYS A 233 5.37 7.25 4.26
C LYS A 233 5.81 8.67 3.87
N ASP A 234 6.58 8.81 2.80
CA ASP A 234 7.00 10.11 2.28
C ASP A 234 5.79 10.89 1.72
N GLN A 235 4.91 10.24 0.96
CA GLN A 235 3.68 10.85 0.46
C GLN A 235 2.73 11.27 1.60
N LEU A 236 2.64 10.45 2.66
CA LEU A 236 1.87 10.79 3.86
C LEU A 236 2.48 11.99 4.60
N SER A 237 3.80 12.12 4.63
CA SER A 237 4.48 13.27 5.22
C SER A 237 4.23 14.55 4.42
N LEU A 238 4.32 14.47 3.09
CA LEU A 238 3.95 15.57 2.20
C LEU A 238 2.48 15.98 2.37
N LEU A 239 1.58 15.01 2.57
CA LEU A 239 0.18 15.29 2.85
C LEU A 239 0.00 16.04 4.18
N GLN A 240 0.75 15.69 5.23
CA GLN A 240 0.75 16.43 6.50
C GLN A 240 1.28 17.86 6.35
N ASP A 241 2.34 18.07 5.58
CA ASP A 241 2.86 19.43 5.34
C ASP A 241 1.82 20.29 4.59
N ASN A 242 1.20 19.76 3.51
CA ASN A 242 0.13 20.47 2.80
C ASN A 242 -1.08 20.78 3.69
N MET A 243 -1.42 19.85 4.59
CA MET A 243 -2.49 20.04 5.56
C MET A 243 -2.13 21.11 6.60
N TYR A 244 -0.88 21.15 7.05
CA TYR A 244 -0.39 22.19 7.96
C TYR A 244 -0.50 23.58 7.34
N ASP A 245 -0.07 23.75 6.09
CA ASP A 245 -0.14 25.04 5.39
C ASP A 245 -1.61 25.51 5.23
N HIS A 246 -2.51 24.59 4.90
CA HIS A 246 -3.94 24.88 4.78
C HIS A 246 -4.59 25.20 6.13
N LEU A 247 -4.23 24.43 7.17
CA LEU A 247 -4.66 24.67 8.54
C LEU A 247 -4.19 26.03 9.04
N ALA A 248 -2.98 26.45 8.67
CA ALA A 248 -2.41 27.73 9.07
C ALA A 248 -3.29 28.91 8.65
N PHE A 249 -3.83 28.87 7.43
CA PHE A 249 -4.76 29.88 6.94
C PHE A 249 -6.07 29.87 7.75
N THR A 250 -6.68 28.70 7.92
CA THR A 250 -7.94 28.54 8.67
C THR A 250 -7.79 29.00 10.14
N ALA A 251 -6.69 28.62 10.78
CA ALA A 251 -6.35 29.03 12.13
C ALA A 251 -6.24 30.56 12.26
N SER A 252 -5.55 31.20 11.31
CA SER A 252 -5.39 32.66 11.25
C SER A 252 -6.74 33.37 11.09
N ALA A 253 -7.62 32.86 10.21
CA ALA A 253 -8.98 33.38 10.04
C ALA A 253 -9.81 33.30 11.35
N LEU A 254 -9.62 32.22 12.11
CA LEU A 254 -10.23 32.00 13.43
C LEU A 254 -9.48 32.70 14.58
N LYS A 255 -8.43 33.48 14.29
CA LYS A 255 -7.58 34.16 15.29
C LYS A 255 -7.00 33.20 16.33
N MET A 256 -6.72 31.96 15.92
CA MET A 256 -6.11 30.93 16.74
C MET A 256 -4.61 30.85 16.41
N PRO A 257 -3.71 30.99 17.39
CA PRO A 257 -2.28 30.98 17.13
C PRO A 257 -1.82 29.59 16.70
N LEU A 258 -0.96 29.51 15.68
CA LEU A 258 -0.29 28.26 15.32
C LEU A 258 0.89 28.01 16.26
N PRO A 259 1.22 26.76 16.56
CA PRO A 259 2.39 26.45 17.37
C PRO A 259 3.65 26.71 16.55
N ALA A 260 4.69 27.19 17.22
CA ALA A 260 6.02 27.24 16.63
C ALA A 260 6.52 25.81 16.37
N ARG A 261 6.78 25.47 15.10
CA ARG A 261 7.26 24.14 14.70
C ARG A 261 8.59 23.78 15.36
N GLY A 262 9.50 24.75 15.51
CA GLY A 262 10.82 24.54 16.10
C GLY A 262 11.56 23.38 15.42
N ASN A 263 12.11 22.47 16.24
CA ASN A 263 12.80 21.24 15.78
C ASN A 263 11.89 20.00 15.77
N LYS A 264 10.58 20.12 15.99
CA LYS A 264 9.66 18.98 16.06
C LYS A 264 9.29 18.48 14.67
N THR A 265 8.94 17.21 14.57
CA THR A 265 8.32 16.68 13.35
C THR A 265 6.96 17.34 13.12
N ILE A 266 6.50 17.40 11.87
CA ILE A 266 5.18 17.98 11.54
C ILE A 266 4.04 17.28 12.29
N ALA A 267 4.16 15.95 12.47
CA ALA A 267 3.19 15.13 13.19
C ALA A 267 3.09 15.54 14.66
N GLU A 268 4.23 15.73 15.33
CA GLU A 268 4.28 16.17 16.74
C GLU A 268 3.72 17.59 16.90
N SER A 269 4.14 18.52 16.04
CA SER A 269 3.63 19.91 16.07
C SER A 269 2.13 19.98 15.89
N LEU A 270 1.57 19.21 14.94
CA LEU A 270 0.13 19.15 14.71
C LEU A 270 -0.62 18.47 15.86
N ASN A 271 -0.08 17.40 16.43
CA ASN A 271 -0.73 16.68 17.52
C ASN A 271 -0.84 17.56 18.78
N GLU A 272 0.19 18.34 19.08
CA GLU A 272 0.13 19.36 20.13
C GLU A 272 -0.87 20.46 19.78
N TYR A 273 -0.89 20.91 18.52
CA TYR A 273 -1.80 21.97 18.10
C TYR A 273 -3.27 21.63 18.31
N PHE A 274 -3.67 20.39 17.98
CA PHE A 274 -5.07 19.98 18.08
C PHE A 274 -5.59 19.89 19.51
N ILE A 275 -4.72 20.00 20.53
CA ILE A 275 -5.16 20.22 21.91
C ILE A 275 -5.89 21.56 22.04
N ASP A 276 -5.39 22.60 21.36
CA ASP A 276 -5.93 23.96 21.38
C ASP A 276 -6.84 24.26 20.18
N PHE A 277 -6.62 23.61 19.04
CA PHE A 277 -7.45 23.70 17.83
C PHE A 277 -8.48 22.56 17.75
N ARG A 278 -9.32 22.47 18.77
CA ARG A 278 -10.40 21.47 18.88
C ARG A 278 -11.77 22.09 18.65
N LYS A 279 -12.74 21.26 18.29
CA LYS A 279 -14.10 21.66 17.96
C LYS A 279 -14.72 22.61 18.99
N GLU A 280 -14.55 22.34 20.29
CA GLU A 280 -15.13 23.16 21.36
C GLU A 280 -14.56 24.59 21.38
N LYS A 281 -13.28 24.75 21.04
CA LYS A 281 -12.62 26.06 20.99
C LYS A 281 -13.10 26.87 19.79
N VAL A 282 -13.36 26.21 18.66
CA VAL A 282 -13.96 26.87 17.48
C VAL A 282 -15.40 27.28 17.76
N VAL A 283 -16.17 26.44 18.45
CA VAL A 283 -17.52 26.79 18.93
C VAL A 283 -17.48 28.02 19.84
N ASP A 284 -16.59 28.03 20.84
CA ASP A 284 -16.41 29.16 21.76
C ASP A 284 -16.03 30.46 21.03
N TYR A 285 -15.14 30.37 20.02
CA TYR A 285 -14.81 31.50 19.16
C TYR A 285 -16.06 32.09 18.49
N PHE A 286 -16.90 31.25 17.87
CA PHE A 286 -18.11 31.74 17.20
C PHE A 286 -19.14 32.30 18.18
N ASN A 287 -19.28 31.72 19.37
CA ASN A 287 -20.19 32.25 20.40
C ASN A 287 -19.75 33.66 20.84
N LYS A 288 -18.45 33.86 21.11
CA LYS A 288 -17.89 35.19 21.42
C LYS A 288 -18.05 36.18 20.27
N LEU A 289 -17.94 35.70 19.04
CA LEU A 289 -18.16 36.52 17.85
C LEU A 289 -19.64 36.95 17.77
N GLU A 290 -20.59 36.05 17.98
CA GLU A 290 -22.02 36.37 18.02
C GLU A 290 -22.36 37.38 19.11
N GLU A 291 -21.80 37.22 20.31
CA GLU A 291 -21.96 38.17 21.42
C GLU A 291 -21.49 39.58 21.04
N LYS A 292 -20.31 39.70 20.40
CA LYS A 292 -19.74 40.99 19.96
C LYS A 292 -20.66 41.74 18.99
N TYR A 293 -21.35 41.02 18.10
CA TYR A 293 -22.23 41.61 17.08
C TYR A 293 -23.71 41.61 17.50
N THR A 294 -24.01 41.26 18.75
CA THR A 294 -25.37 41.35 19.29
C THR A 294 -25.69 42.79 19.68
N LYS A 295 -26.71 43.36 19.02
CA LYS A 295 -27.27 44.68 19.36
C LYS A 295 -28.68 44.47 19.91
N GLY A 296 -28.87 44.67 21.21
CA GLY A 296 -30.13 44.36 21.88
C GLY A 296 -30.37 42.84 21.95
N LYS A 297 -31.42 42.33 21.28
CA LYS A 297 -31.78 40.90 21.23
C LYS A 297 -31.53 40.23 19.87
N LYS A 298 -30.85 40.91 18.93
CA LYS A 298 -30.59 40.40 17.58
C LYS A 298 -29.12 40.56 17.21
N ILE A 299 -28.59 39.57 16.50
CA ILE A 299 -27.23 39.59 15.95
C ILE A 299 -27.24 40.34 14.61
N ASP A 300 -26.29 41.25 14.43
CA ASP A 300 -26.04 41.97 13.19
C ASP A 300 -25.12 41.15 12.27
N TYR A 301 -25.71 40.17 11.56
CA TYR A 301 -24.98 39.23 10.71
C TYR A 301 -24.30 39.89 9.50
N GLU A 302 -24.82 41.03 9.03
CA GLU A 302 -24.22 41.77 7.93
C GLU A 302 -22.89 42.40 8.36
N ALA A 303 -22.91 43.15 9.47
CA ALA A 303 -21.69 43.71 10.04
C ALA A 303 -20.68 42.62 10.41
N LEU A 304 -21.15 41.50 10.98
CA LEU A 304 -20.30 40.36 11.33
C LEU A 304 -19.57 39.82 10.10
N LEU A 305 -20.30 39.54 9.02
CA LEU A 305 -19.71 38.96 7.80
C LEU A 305 -18.80 39.93 7.05
N ASN A 306 -19.08 41.24 7.11
CA ASN A 306 -18.25 42.26 6.46
C ASN A 306 -16.94 42.50 7.23
N ASP A 307 -16.99 42.53 8.56
CA ASP A 307 -15.79 42.73 9.39
C ASP A 307 -14.87 41.50 9.46
N ASN A 308 -15.39 40.31 9.10
CA ASN A 308 -14.68 39.04 9.22
C ASN A 308 -14.63 38.31 7.87
N MET A 309 -14.22 39.03 6.82
CA MET A 309 -14.06 38.49 5.45
C MET A 309 -13.19 37.23 5.38
N SER A 310 -12.16 37.14 6.22
CA SER A 310 -11.27 35.97 6.29
C SER A 310 -12.01 34.67 6.64
N LEU A 311 -13.15 34.73 7.34
CA LEU A 311 -13.97 33.55 7.63
C LEU A 311 -14.66 33.01 6.36
N LYS A 312 -15.08 33.91 5.45
CA LYS A 312 -15.63 33.51 4.14
C LYS A 312 -14.54 32.87 3.29
N GLU A 313 -13.36 33.46 3.26
CA GLU A 313 -12.21 32.94 2.51
C GLU A 313 -11.79 31.56 3.04
N ALA A 314 -11.67 31.39 4.35
CA ALA A 314 -11.36 30.11 4.98
C ALA A 314 -12.40 29.04 4.64
N ASN A 315 -13.68 29.39 4.70
CA ASN A 315 -14.76 28.50 4.26
C ASN A 315 -14.63 28.09 2.79
N ASN A 316 -14.33 29.05 1.90
CA ASN A 316 -14.22 28.80 0.47
C ASN A 316 -13.00 27.92 0.12
N GLN A 317 -11.96 27.93 0.96
CA GLN A 317 -10.78 27.07 0.80
C GLN A 317 -10.98 25.66 1.39
N LEU A 318 -12.10 25.35 2.06
CA LEU A 318 -12.31 24.01 2.61
C LEU A 318 -12.37 22.91 1.55
N GLU A 319 -12.60 23.26 0.28
CA GLU A 319 -12.44 22.31 -0.84
C GLU A 319 -11.06 21.62 -0.82
N ASP A 320 -10.00 22.36 -0.50
CA ASP A 320 -8.64 21.82 -0.45
C ASP A 320 -8.47 20.80 0.69
N LEU A 321 -9.08 21.04 1.86
CA LEU A 321 -9.10 20.06 2.95
C LEU A 321 -9.79 18.76 2.50
N ILE A 322 -10.90 18.88 1.77
CA ILE A 322 -11.61 17.70 1.25
C ILE A 322 -10.74 16.96 0.23
N LEU A 323 -10.05 17.68 -0.66
CA LEU A 323 -9.08 17.06 -1.58
C LEU A 323 -7.95 16.35 -0.83
N GLN A 324 -7.46 16.90 0.28
CA GLN A 324 -6.46 16.24 1.11
C GLN A 324 -6.98 14.95 1.75
N THR A 325 -8.23 14.92 2.21
CA THR A 325 -8.83 13.67 2.73
C THR A 325 -8.97 12.59 1.66
N LYS A 326 -9.31 12.96 0.42
CA LYS A 326 -9.33 12.03 -0.71
C LYS A 326 -7.93 11.54 -1.08
N ARG A 327 -6.92 12.40 -1.02
CA ARG A 327 -5.51 11.99 -1.20
C ARG A 327 -5.09 10.99 -0.12
N PHE A 328 -5.48 11.20 1.13
CA PHE A 328 -5.24 10.22 2.19
C PHE A 328 -5.92 8.88 1.91
N GLU A 329 -7.19 8.88 1.49
CA GLU A 329 -7.91 7.67 1.13
C GLU A 329 -7.22 6.91 -0.01
N ASN A 330 -6.68 7.60 -1.00
CA ASN A 330 -5.88 6.97 -2.05
C ASN A 330 -4.60 6.33 -1.49
N LEU A 331 -3.83 7.04 -0.67
CA LEU A 331 -2.62 6.51 -0.04
C LEU A 331 -2.91 5.32 0.87
N TYR A 332 -4.05 5.34 1.56
CA TYR A 332 -4.55 4.22 2.35
C TYR A 332 -4.87 3.00 1.47
N ASN A 333 -5.56 3.18 0.34
CA ASN A 333 -5.86 2.09 -0.60
C ASN A 333 -4.59 1.56 -1.29
N GLU A 334 -3.65 2.43 -1.63
CA GLU A 334 -2.35 2.07 -2.19
C GLU A 334 -1.53 1.21 -1.23
N TYR A 335 -1.54 1.54 0.07
CA TYR A 335 -0.90 0.73 1.10
C TYR A 335 -1.44 -0.71 1.13
N PHE A 336 -2.76 -0.90 1.09
CA PHE A 336 -3.34 -2.25 1.03
C PHE A 336 -3.05 -2.98 -0.28
N SER A 337 -2.97 -2.26 -1.39
CA SER A 337 -2.57 -2.83 -2.69
C SER A 337 -1.10 -3.29 -2.67
N LEU A 338 -0.23 -2.51 -2.01
CA LEU A 338 1.17 -2.85 -1.78
C LEU A 338 1.29 -4.11 -0.89
N LEU A 339 0.54 -4.16 0.21
CA LEU A 339 0.47 -5.35 1.08
C LEU A 339 0.01 -6.59 0.31
N ASP A 340 -1.06 -6.50 -0.49
CA ASP A 340 -1.56 -7.67 -1.22
C ASP A 340 -0.57 -8.18 -2.29
N SER A 341 0.09 -7.25 -2.98
CA SER A 341 1.18 -7.57 -3.90
C SER A 341 2.35 -8.27 -3.19
N TYR A 342 2.75 -7.75 -2.03
CA TYR A 342 3.79 -8.36 -1.20
C TYR A 342 3.42 -9.78 -0.77
N TYR A 343 2.20 -9.97 -0.22
CA TYR A 343 1.71 -11.28 0.19
C TYR A 343 1.63 -12.29 -0.96
N THR A 344 1.26 -11.83 -2.16
CA THR A 344 1.26 -12.68 -3.35
C THR A 344 2.66 -13.17 -3.69
N LYS A 345 3.67 -12.31 -3.59
CA LYS A 345 5.07 -12.65 -3.88
C LYS A 345 5.70 -13.56 -2.82
N VAL A 346 5.39 -13.37 -1.55
CA VAL A 346 5.85 -14.29 -0.49
C VAL A 346 5.22 -15.67 -0.67
N ASN A 347 3.92 -15.75 -0.97
CA ASN A 347 3.27 -17.02 -1.29
C ASN A 347 3.87 -17.68 -2.54
N HIS A 348 4.22 -16.90 -3.56
CA HIS A 348 4.94 -17.42 -4.72
C HIS A 348 6.30 -18.01 -4.34
N SER A 349 7.05 -17.36 -3.46
CA SER A 349 8.32 -17.88 -2.93
C SER A 349 8.12 -19.21 -2.20
N LEU A 350 7.10 -19.32 -1.35
CA LEU A 350 6.74 -20.59 -0.70
C LEU A 350 6.39 -21.70 -1.71
N ARG A 351 5.72 -21.37 -2.82
CA ARG A 351 5.47 -22.33 -3.92
C ARG A 351 6.76 -22.76 -4.61
N LEU A 352 7.71 -21.84 -4.82
CA LEU A 352 9.02 -22.21 -5.36
C LEU A 352 9.75 -23.21 -4.45
N ALA A 353 9.60 -23.12 -3.13
CA ALA A 353 10.16 -24.12 -2.22
C ALA A 353 9.54 -25.51 -2.42
N GLN A 354 8.23 -25.58 -2.69
CA GLN A 354 7.54 -26.84 -2.99
C GLN A 354 7.91 -27.37 -4.38
N ASP A 355 7.83 -26.53 -5.42
CA ASP A 355 8.04 -26.91 -6.82
C ASP A 355 9.48 -27.39 -7.06
N ASN A 356 10.43 -26.83 -6.32
CA ASN A 356 11.83 -27.26 -6.35
C ASN A 356 12.17 -28.38 -5.35
N ALA A 357 11.18 -28.96 -4.67
CA ALA A 357 11.35 -30.01 -3.67
C ALA A 357 12.34 -29.64 -2.54
N LEU A 358 12.36 -28.37 -2.14
CA LEU A 358 13.17 -27.89 -1.01
C LEU A 358 12.53 -28.29 0.34
N ALA A 359 11.20 -28.28 0.38
CA ALA A 359 10.38 -28.51 1.57
C ALA A 359 9.21 -29.45 1.28
N ASP A 360 8.78 -30.19 2.29
CA ASP A 360 7.61 -31.06 2.19
C ASP A 360 6.34 -30.26 1.92
N LYS A 361 5.48 -30.78 1.04
CA LYS A 361 4.22 -30.13 0.66
C LYS A 361 3.37 -29.76 1.88
N GLY A 362 3.26 -30.66 2.87
CA GLY A 362 2.48 -30.40 4.09
C GLY A 362 3.05 -29.26 4.94
N ILE A 363 4.37 -29.09 4.98
CA ILE A 363 5.02 -27.97 5.68
C ILE A 363 4.71 -26.66 4.96
N VAL A 364 4.87 -26.63 3.63
CA VAL A 364 4.60 -25.44 2.82
C VAL A 364 3.12 -25.02 2.91
N GLU A 365 2.18 -25.96 2.80
CA GLU A 365 0.75 -25.67 2.94
C GLU A 365 0.40 -25.13 4.34
N THR A 366 1.00 -25.69 5.39
CA THR A 366 0.84 -25.19 6.76
C THR A 366 1.34 -23.75 6.88
N LYS A 367 2.53 -23.45 6.36
CA LYS A 367 3.11 -22.10 6.39
C LYS A 367 2.34 -21.10 5.56
N GLN A 368 1.80 -21.49 4.41
CA GLN A 368 0.91 -20.64 3.61
C GLN A 368 -0.40 -20.32 4.35
N ASN A 369 -0.94 -21.28 5.11
CA ASN A 369 -2.15 -21.05 5.91
C ASN A 369 -1.89 -20.14 7.11
N GLU A 370 -0.80 -20.37 7.84
CA GLU A 370 -0.32 -19.49 8.93
C GLU A 370 -0.12 -18.05 8.41
N PHE A 371 0.59 -17.91 7.29
CA PHE A 371 0.80 -16.62 6.65
C PHE A 371 -0.51 -15.91 6.26
N ARG A 372 -1.49 -16.66 5.74
CA ARG A 372 -2.81 -16.11 5.40
C ARG A 372 -3.56 -15.62 6.64
N GLN A 373 -3.48 -16.33 7.76
CA GLN A 373 -4.09 -15.91 9.01
C GLN A 373 -3.44 -14.63 9.54
N LEU A 374 -2.11 -14.62 9.64
CA LEU A 374 -1.35 -13.44 10.08
C LEU A 374 -1.61 -12.21 9.20
N LYS A 375 -1.69 -12.41 7.87
CA LYS A 375 -2.13 -11.37 6.92
C LYS A 375 -3.51 -10.83 7.29
N ASN A 376 -4.50 -11.71 7.49
CA ASN A 376 -5.88 -11.29 7.71
C ASN A 376 -6.02 -10.53 9.04
N GLU A 377 -5.35 -11.00 10.08
CA GLU A 377 -5.29 -10.31 11.38
C GLU A 377 -4.65 -8.92 11.24
N ALA A 378 -3.49 -8.83 10.58
CA ALA A 378 -2.81 -7.56 10.35
C ALA A 378 -3.70 -6.56 9.58
N VAL A 379 -4.34 -7.02 8.50
CA VAL A 379 -5.25 -6.18 7.70
C VAL A 379 -6.43 -5.69 8.54
N GLN A 380 -7.08 -6.58 9.30
CA GLN A 380 -8.23 -6.21 10.13
C GLN A 380 -7.85 -5.23 11.24
N GLU A 381 -6.70 -5.42 11.88
CA GLU A 381 -6.19 -4.52 12.92
C GLU A 381 -5.97 -3.10 12.36
N ILE A 382 -5.30 -3.01 11.21
CA ILE A 382 -5.01 -1.73 10.56
C ILE A 382 -6.30 -1.03 10.12
N GLN A 383 -7.24 -1.76 9.49
CA GLN A 383 -8.53 -1.21 9.07
C GLN A 383 -9.35 -0.69 10.26
N SER A 384 -9.38 -1.45 11.35
CA SER A 384 -10.11 -1.09 12.57
C SER A 384 -9.51 0.13 13.27
N SER A 385 -8.18 0.21 13.30
CA SER A 385 -7.45 1.35 13.88
C SER A 385 -7.65 2.63 13.09
N ILE A 386 -7.47 2.58 11.77
CA ILE A 386 -7.55 3.79 10.93
C ILE A 386 -9.01 4.25 10.81
N ASN A 387 -9.97 3.32 10.75
CA ASN A 387 -11.40 3.63 10.69
C ASN A 387 -11.72 4.73 9.66
N MET A 388 -11.51 4.44 8.37
CA MET A 388 -11.77 5.40 7.27
C MET A 388 -13.20 5.93 7.28
N ARG A 389 -14.16 5.10 7.71
CA ARG A 389 -15.58 5.48 7.78
C ARG A 389 -15.81 6.70 8.66
N GLU A 390 -15.11 6.80 9.78
CA GLU A 390 -15.19 7.97 10.67
C GLU A 390 -14.74 9.25 9.95
N LEU A 391 -13.64 9.19 9.18
CA LEU A 391 -13.17 10.32 8.39
C LEU A 391 -14.21 10.73 7.34
N THR A 392 -14.71 9.76 6.57
CA THR A 392 -15.68 10.01 5.50
C THR A 392 -16.96 10.65 6.03
N ILE A 393 -17.52 10.12 7.14
CA ILE A 393 -18.72 10.68 7.77
C ILE A 393 -18.47 12.13 8.24
N ASN A 394 -17.27 12.45 8.73
CA ASN A 394 -16.99 13.80 9.17
C ASN A 394 -16.80 14.78 8.00
N VAL A 395 -16.14 14.33 6.94
CA VAL A 395 -15.95 15.07 5.68
C VAL A 395 -17.29 15.44 5.05
N GLU A 396 -18.26 14.51 5.03
CA GLU A 396 -19.61 14.73 4.48
C GLU A 396 -20.40 15.86 5.19
N LYS A 397 -20.02 16.21 6.43
CA LYS A 397 -20.66 17.31 7.18
C LYS A 397 -20.17 18.69 6.72
N VAL A 398 -19.04 18.77 6.02
CA VAL A 398 -18.48 20.02 5.49
C VAL A 398 -19.14 20.31 4.14
N LYS A 399 -19.93 21.38 4.06
CA LYS A 399 -20.63 21.81 2.84
C LYS A 399 -19.80 22.81 2.06
N TYR A 400 -18.71 22.35 1.46
CA TYR A 400 -17.65 23.18 0.85
C TYR A 400 -17.95 23.73 -0.55
N ARG A 401 -18.98 23.21 -1.26
CA ARG A 401 -19.31 23.62 -2.63
C ARG A 401 -20.08 24.96 -2.73
N TYR A 402 -20.35 25.61 -1.60
CA TYR A 402 -20.96 26.93 -1.55
C TYR A 402 -19.86 27.99 -1.43
N ARG A 403 -19.53 28.64 -2.55
CA ARG A 403 -18.70 29.84 -2.51
C ARG A 403 -19.54 30.98 -1.95
N ILE A 404 -19.08 31.54 -0.83
CA ILE A 404 -19.68 32.74 -0.27
C ILE A 404 -18.94 33.92 -0.88
N PHE A 405 -19.65 34.62 -1.77
CA PHE A 405 -19.19 35.84 -2.43
C PHE A 405 -19.42 37.07 -1.56
#